data_AF-A0A3D0I3Q1-F1
#
_entry.id   AF-A0A3D0I3Q1-F1
#
_cell.length_a   1.000
_cell.length_b   1.000
_cell.length_c   1.000
_cell.angle_alpha   90.00
_cell.angle_beta   90.00
_cell.angle_gamma   90.00
#
_symmetry.space_group_name_H-M   'P 1'
#
loop_
_entity.id
_entity.type
_entity.pdbx_description
1 polymer ?
#
loop_
_entity_poly.entity_id
_entity_poly.type
_entity_poly.pdbx_seq_one_letter_code
_entity_poly.pdbx_strand_id
1 'polypeptide(L)'
;MRSVLVGHLTRHPERGPCERIDGGERVHEVIVVDPTPPARSSRSNPATVSTAFEGIRRRFAATREARLRGLGPGWFSFNVPGGRCEACEGAGEVVVDMQFLDDVRVPCEVCDGRRYRAEALDIKLDGRSIVDFLALTIAEARAGYADDPRIGDRLEPFVRVGLGYLTLGQPLSTLSGGENQRLRLGLALGERSAAGKLLVLDEPTTGLHPADVDVLISCLEQLLEAGGSVL
;
A
#
# COMPACT_ATOMS: atom_id res chain seq x y z
N MET A 1 15.62 -19.39 12.81
CA MET A 1 16.31 -18.64 11.73
C MET A 1 15.75 -17.23 11.56
N ARG A 2 14.43 -17.09 11.33
CA ARG A 2 13.72 -15.79 11.26
C ARG A 2 14.02 -14.84 12.44
N SER A 3 13.88 -15.29 13.68
CA SER A 3 14.17 -14.49 14.90
C SER A 3 15.63 -14.06 15.06
N VAL A 4 16.56 -14.74 14.38
CA VAL A 4 17.99 -14.41 14.38
C VAL A 4 18.28 -13.42 13.24
N LEU A 5 17.96 -13.77 12.00
CA LEU A 5 18.26 -12.91 10.84
C LEU A 5 17.45 -11.61 10.88
N VAL A 6 16.13 -11.70 11.00
CA VAL A 6 15.28 -10.49 11.09
C VAL A 6 15.63 -9.72 12.36
N GLY A 7 15.69 -10.41 13.51
CA GLY A 7 15.96 -9.75 14.79
C GLY A 7 17.27 -8.96 14.84
N HIS A 8 18.36 -9.54 14.32
CA HIS A 8 19.66 -8.87 14.32
C HIS A 8 19.82 -7.86 13.17
N LEU A 9 19.29 -8.14 11.97
CA LEU A 9 19.43 -7.24 10.80
C LEU A 9 18.45 -6.05 10.83
N THR A 10 17.28 -6.18 11.45
CA THR A 10 16.32 -5.06 11.63
C THR A 10 16.38 -4.41 13.01
N ARG A 11 17.29 -4.87 13.88
CA ARG A 11 17.44 -4.43 15.29
C ARG A 11 16.15 -4.59 16.11
N HIS A 12 15.39 -5.64 15.85
CA HIS A 12 14.17 -5.95 16.60
C HIS A 12 14.51 -6.33 18.07
N PRO A 13 13.69 -5.93 19.06
CA PRO A 13 13.93 -6.24 20.47
C PRO A 13 13.92 -7.75 20.78
N GLU A 14 13.11 -8.53 20.08
CA GLU A 14 13.01 -9.98 20.23
C GLU A 14 14.01 -10.73 19.32
N ARG A 15 15.30 -10.53 19.55
CA ARG A 15 16.36 -11.24 18.81
C ARG A 15 16.70 -12.59 19.43
N GLY A 16 16.73 -13.63 18.61
CA GLY A 16 17.18 -14.96 19.03
C GLY A 16 18.68 -15.00 19.36
N PRO A 17 19.16 -16.07 20.05
CA PRO A 17 20.58 -16.22 20.37
C PRO A 17 21.41 -16.33 19.08
N CYS A 18 22.45 -15.51 18.98
CA CYS A 18 23.39 -15.49 17.86
C CYS A 18 24.73 -14.94 18.36
N GLU A 19 25.82 -15.65 18.08
CA GLU A 19 27.17 -15.21 18.47
C GLU A 19 27.71 -14.13 17.52
N ARG A 20 27.52 -14.31 16.20
CA ARG A 20 27.97 -13.37 15.16
C ARG A 20 27.21 -13.57 13.85
N ILE A 21 27.01 -12.49 13.09
CA ILE A 21 26.57 -12.50 11.69
C ILE A 21 27.67 -11.82 10.86
N ASP A 22 28.30 -12.59 9.97
CA ASP A 22 29.34 -12.08 9.07
C ASP A 22 28.73 -11.61 7.74
N GLY A 23 29.12 -10.44 7.25
CA GLY A 23 28.65 -9.92 5.97
C GLY A 23 27.25 -9.27 5.98
N GLY A 24 26.69 -9.05 7.17
CA GLY A 24 25.36 -8.44 7.36
C GLY A 24 25.30 -6.97 6.96
N GLU A 25 26.44 -6.28 6.91
CA GLU A 25 26.56 -4.90 6.43
C GLU A 25 26.21 -4.72 4.94
N ARG A 26 26.19 -5.82 4.17
CA ARG A 26 25.75 -5.85 2.78
C ARG A 26 24.22 -5.85 2.64
N VAL A 27 23.50 -6.09 3.72
CA VAL A 27 22.04 -6.08 3.76
C VAL A 27 21.58 -4.74 4.31
N HIS A 28 20.99 -3.92 3.45
CA HIS A 28 20.48 -2.59 3.77
C HIS A 28 19.02 -2.62 4.23
N GLU A 29 18.27 -3.61 3.77
CA GLU A 29 16.86 -3.75 4.09
C GLU A 29 16.48 -5.22 4.18
N VAL A 30 15.73 -5.58 5.22
CA VAL A 30 15.13 -6.91 5.34
C VAL A 30 13.63 -6.78 5.23
N ILE A 31 13.06 -7.43 4.22
CA ILE A 31 11.63 -7.47 3.97
C ILE A 31 11.14 -8.86 4.35
N VAL A 32 10.29 -8.95 5.37
CA VAL A 32 9.69 -10.21 5.77
C VAL A 32 8.35 -10.36 5.04
N VAL A 33 8.20 -11.45 4.32
CA VAL A 33 6.96 -11.81 3.63
C VAL A 33 6.31 -12.94 4.42
N ASP A 34 5.25 -12.58 5.14
CA ASP A 34 4.47 -13.48 5.96
C ASP A 34 2.98 -13.14 5.81
N PRO A 35 2.06 -14.06 6.17
CA PRO A 35 0.63 -13.83 6.06
C PRO A 35 0.07 -12.87 7.13
N THR A 36 0.91 -12.30 8.00
CA THR A 36 0.45 -11.41 9.06
C THR A 36 -0.10 -10.12 8.44
N PRO A 37 -1.32 -9.71 8.78
CA PRO A 37 -1.86 -8.46 8.25
C PRO A 37 -0.99 -7.28 8.71
N PRO A 38 -0.76 -6.26 7.84
CA PRO A 38 -0.14 -5.03 8.27
C PRO A 38 -0.97 -4.38 9.40
N ALA A 39 -0.33 -3.49 10.16
CA ALA A 39 -1.01 -2.75 11.24
C ALA A 39 -2.38 -2.21 10.77
N ARG A 40 -3.42 -2.39 11.59
CA ARG A 40 -4.85 -2.22 11.26
C ARG A 40 -5.29 -0.75 11.03
N SER A 41 -4.49 0.04 10.32
CA SER A 41 -4.83 1.41 9.96
C SER A 41 -5.84 1.43 8.81
N SER A 42 -7.03 1.96 9.06
CA SER A 42 -8.07 2.20 8.04
C SER A 42 -7.67 3.22 6.96
N ARG A 43 -6.61 3.99 7.24
CA ARG A 43 -6.03 4.99 6.33
C ARG A 43 -4.98 4.39 5.38
N SER A 44 -4.56 3.15 5.59
CA SER A 44 -3.66 2.47 4.66
C SER A 44 -4.47 1.79 3.56
N ASN A 45 -4.05 1.96 2.32
CA ASN A 45 -4.66 1.38 1.12
C ASN A 45 -3.62 1.25 0.00
N PRO A 46 -3.91 0.53 -1.10
CA PRO A 46 -2.95 0.36 -2.20
C PRO A 46 -2.38 1.68 -2.75
N ALA A 47 -3.18 2.74 -2.88
CA ALA A 47 -2.70 4.03 -3.36
C ALA A 47 -1.63 4.65 -2.44
N THR A 48 -1.80 4.55 -1.13
CA THR A 48 -0.86 5.13 -0.15
C THR A 48 0.42 4.32 -0.07
N VAL A 49 0.35 2.99 0.03
CA VAL A 49 1.56 2.14 0.18
C VAL A 49 2.36 2.06 -1.11
N SER A 50 1.72 2.09 -2.28
CA SER A 50 2.42 2.20 -3.58
C SER A 50 3.11 3.55 -3.77
N THR A 51 2.84 4.54 -2.91
CA THR A 51 3.22 5.95 -3.06
C THR A 51 2.58 6.66 -4.26
N ALA A 52 1.76 5.97 -5.06
CA ALA A 52 1.05 6.54 -6.20
C ALA A 52 0.08 7.67 -5.79
N PHE A 53 -0.41 7.65 -4.55
CA PHE A 53 -1.31 8.67 -4.03
C PHE A 53 -0.72 10.09 -4.05
N GLU A 54 0.61 10.25 -3.95
CA GLU A 54 1.23 11.57 -4.13
C GLU A 54 1.07 12.08 -5.57
N GLY A 55 1.31 11.21 -6.56
CA GLY A 55 1.08 11.51 -7.97
C GLY A 55 -0.36 11.89 -8.24
N ILE A 56 -1.30 11.07 -7.75
CA ILE A 56 -2.75 11.31 -7.87
C ILE A 56 -3.14 12.68 -7.32
N ARG A 57 -2.76 12.99 -6.07
CA ARG A 57 -3.09 14.28 -5.43
C ARG A 57 -2.51 15.47 -6.20
N ARG A 58 -1.32 15.34 -6.77
CA ARG A 58 -0.72 16.38 -7.63
C ARG A 58 -1.50 16.58 -8.92
N ARG A 59 -2.01 15.51 -9.54
CA ARG A 59 -2.86 15.60 -10.75
C ARG A 59 -4.16 16.33 -10.45
N PHE A 60 -4.83 16.01 -9.34
CA PHE A 60 -6.03 16.74 -8.89
C PHE A 60 -5.75 18.22 -8.63
N ALA A 61 -4.66 18.54 -7.91
CA ALA A 61 -4.26 19.93 -7.66
C ALA A 61 -3.83 20.70 -8.94
N ALA A 62 -3.48 19.98 -10.01
CA ALA A 62 -3.11 20.58 -11.29
C ALA A 62 -4.32 20.89 -12.19
N THR A 63 -5.52 20.42 -11.85
CA THR A 63 -6.75 20.76 -12.58
C THR A 63 -7.01 22.27 -12.58
N ARG A 64 -7.69 22.76 -13.61
CA ARG A 64 -8.00 24.19 -13.74
C ARG A 64 -8.86 24.66 -12.56
N GLU A 65 -9.87 23.88 -12.20
CA GLU A 65 -10.80 24.15 -11.11
C GLU A 65 -10.07 24.23 -9.76
N ALA A 66 -9.17 23.28 -9.47
CA ALA A 66 -8.38 23.30 -8.24
C ALA A 66 -7.47 24.54 -8.16
N ARG A 67 -6.80 24.88 -9.27
CA ARG A 67 -5.93 26.07 -9.34
C ARG A 67 -6.69 27.37 -9.13
N LEU A 68 -7.87 27.52 -9.74
CA LEU A 68 -8.71 28.71 -9.56
C LEU A 68 -9.18 28.88 -8.12
N ARG A 69 -9.40 27.76 -7.41
CA ARG A 69 -9.79 27.76 -5.98
C ARG A 69 -8.59 27.75 -5.02
N GLY A 70 -7.34 27.78 -5.51
CA GLY A 70 -6.14 27.75 -4.68
C GLY A 70 -5.91 26.44 -3.92
N LEU A 71 -6.46 25.32 -4.41
CA LEU A 71 -6.41 24.02 -3.73
C LEU A 71 -5.13 23.26 -4.08
N GLY A 72 -4.20 23.16 -3.12
CA GLY A 72 -2.98 22.38 -3.27
C GLY A 72 -3.18 20.87 -3.07
N PRO A 73 -2.13 20.05 -3.29
CA PRO A 73 -2.20 18.59 -3.12
C PRO A 73 -2.62 18.10 -1.73
N GLY A 74 -2.49 18.94 -0.69
CA GLY A 74 -2.96 18.65 0.67
C GLY A 74 -4.48 18.50 0.75
N TRP A 75 -5.25 19.24 -0.07
CA TRP A 75 -6.71 19.15 -0.09
C TRP A 75 -7.23 17.80 -0.56
N PHE A 76 -6.44 17.07 -1.36
CA PHE A 76 -6.81 15.75 -1.88
C PHE A 76 -6.25 14.61 -1.02
N SER A 77 -5.68 14.91 0.14
CA SER A 77 -5.20 13.91 1.09
C SER A 77 -6.21 13.74 2.22
N PHE A 78 -6.68 12.50 2.43
CA PHE A 78 -7.47 12.17 3.62
C PHE A 78 -6.62 12.11 4.91
N ASN A 79 -5.29 12.16 4.80
CA ASN A 79 -4.38 12.05 5.96
C ASN A 79 -4.06 13.39 6.64
N VAL A 80 -4.37 14.53 6.02
CA VAL A 80 -4.04 15.85 6.58
C VAL A 80 -5.28 16.75 6.61
N PRO A 81 -5.37 17.69 7.57
CA PRO A 81 -6.44 18.67 7.62
C PRO A 81 -6.54 19.50 6.33
N GLY A 82 -7.76 19.94 6.01
CA GLY A 82 -8.06 20.69 4.79
C GLY A 82 -9.28 20.12 4.08
N GLY A 83 -9.06 19.31 3.04
CA GLY A 83 -10.15 18.71 2.26
C GLY A 83 -10.70 17.39 2.80
N ARG A 84 -10.10 16.81 3.85
CA ARG A 84 -10.62 15.63 4.52
C ARG A 84 -11.88 15.95 5.33
N CYS A 85 -12.73 14.94 5.54
CA CYS A 85 -13.80 15.02 6.52
C CYS A 85 -13.21 15.09 7.93
N GLU A 86 -13.49 16.14 8.71
CA GLU A 86 -12.96 16.25 10.08
C GLU A 86 -13.71 15.37 11.07
N ALA A 87 -14.98 15.04 10.83
CA ALA A 87 -15.77 14.21 11.74
C ALA A 87 -15.19 12.81 11.94
N CYS A 88 -14.61 12.22 10.89
CA CYS A 88 -13.86 10.95 10.98
C CYS A 88 -12.36 11.14 10.74
N GLU A 89 -11.88 12.39 10.72
CA GLU A 89 -10.49 12.75 10.40
C GLU A 89 -9.94 12.04 9.14
N GLY A 90 -10.79 11.85 8.13
CA GLY A 90 -10.44 11.16 6.88
C GLY A 90 -10.33 9.63 6.95
N ALA A 91 -10.70 9.00 8.07
CA ALA A 91 -10.81 7.54 8.15
C ALA A 91 -11.97 7.00 7.29
N GLY A 92 -13.07 7.76 7.18
CA GLY A 92 -14.30 7.33 6.50
C GLY A 92 -15.21 6.46 7.36
N GLU A 93 -14.71 6.00 8.51
CA GLU A 93 -15.43 5.17 9.47
C GLU A 93 -15.19 5.70 10.88
N VAL A 94 -16.08 5.32 11.79
CA VAL A 94 -15.94 5.54 13.24
C VAL A 94 -15.89 4.16 13.89
N VAL A 95 -14.96 4.00 14.84
CA VAL A 95 -14.80 2.78 15.62
C VAL A 95 -15.70 2.90 16.85
N VAL A 96 -16.65 1.99 16.98
CA VAL A 96 -17.52 1.86 18.15
C VAL A 96 -16.96 0.74 19.01
N ASP A 97 -16.45 1.12 20.19
CA ASP A 97 -16.03 0.16 21.22
C ASP A 97 -17.29 -0.52 21.78
N MET A 98 -17.38 -1.82 21.54
CA MET A 98 -18.53 -2.62 21.93
C MET A 98 -18.39 -3.25 23.33
N GLN A 99 -17.28 -3.01 24.04
CA GLN A 99 -16.91 -3.60 25.33
C GLN A 99 -17.04 -5.13 25.35
N PHE A 100 -15.94 -5.85 25.55
CA PHE A 100 -15.87 -7.33 25.56
C PHE A 100 -16.06 -8.03 24.19
N LEU A 101 -16.43 -7.29 23.14
CA LEU A 101 -16.51 -7.76 21.76
C LEU A 101 -15.49 -7.04 20.88
N ASP A 102 -15.25 -7.57 19.69
CA ASP A 102 -14.46 -6.89 18.67
C ASP A 102 -15.13 -5.56 18.27
N ASP A 103 -14.32 -4.51 18.17
CA ASP A 103 -14.77 -3.19 17.76
C ASP A 103 -15.52 -3.22 16.42
N VAL A 104 -16.64 -2.51 16.36
CA VAL A 104 -17.43 -2.38 15.13
C VAL A 104 -17.05 -1.09 14.42
N ARG A 105 -16.77 -1.19 13.12
CA ARG A 105 -16.50 -0.04 12.25
C ARG A 105 -17.77 0.33 11.51
N VAL A 106 -18.27 1.53 11.74
CA VAL A 106 -19.45 2.06 11.05
C VAL A 106 -19.05 3.17 10.08
N PRO A 107 -19.66 3.27 8.89
CA PRO A 107 -19.43 4.40 7.99
C PRO A 107 -19.68 5.73 8.71
N CYS A 108 -18.82 6.71 8.46
CA CYS A 108 -18.98 8.04 9.04
C CYS A 108 -20.27 8.70 8.51
N GLU A 109 -21.18 9.07 9.40
CA GLU A 109 -22.48 9.66 9.02
C GLU A 109 -22.37 11.00 8.28
N VAL A 110 -21.26 11.74 8.47
CA VAL A 110 -21.06 13.06 7.86
C VAL A 110 -20.59 12.95 6.41
N CYS A 111 -19.66 12.04 6.11
CA CYS A 111 -19.13 11.89 4.76
C CYS A 111 -19.63 10.63 4.04
N ASP A 112 -20.40 9.79 4.71
CA ASP A 112 -20.91 8.51 4.19
C ASP A 112 -19.78 7.64 3.62
N GLY A 113 -18.73 7.42 4.41
CA GLY A 113 -17.57 6.64 3.97
C GLY A 113 -16.59 7.36 3.04
N ARG A 114 -16.95 8.51 2.47
CA ARG A 114 -16.17 9.16 1.39
C ARG A 114 -14.86 9.79 1.84
N ARG A 115 -14.59 9.95 3.14
CA ARG A 115 -13.34 10.52 3.72
C ARG A 115 -13.05 12.00 3.42
N TYR A 116 -13.81 12.65 2.53
CA TYR A 116 -13.58 14.03 2.08
C TYR A 116 -14.80 14.93 2.31
N ARG A 117 -14.56 16.24 2.31
CA ARG A 117 -15.61 17.26 2.24
C ARG A 117 -16.07 17.48 0.80
N ALA A 118 -17.25 18.07 0.62
CA ALA A 118 -17.85 18.29 -0.69
C ALA A 118 -16.93 19.08 -1.64
N GLU A 119 -16.19 20.07 -1.13
CA GLU A 119 -15.32 20.95 -1.92
C GLU A 119 -14.17 20.19 -2.57
N ALA A 120 -13.67 19.12 -1.95
CA ALA A 120 -12.67 18.25 -2.55
C ALA A 120 -13.28 17.30 -3.60
N LEU A 121 -14.54 16.91 -3.42
CA LEU A 121 -15.28 16.03 -4.34
C LEU A 121 -15.77 16.74 -5.61
N ASP A 122 -15.94 18.06 -5.54
CA ASP A 122 -16.29 18.92 -6.67
C ASP A 122 -15.19 18.96 -7.74
N ILE A 123 -13.93 18.78 -7.34
CA ILE A 123 -12.81 18.78 -8.27
C ILE A 123 -12.77 17.45 -8.99
N LYS A 124 -12.81 17.50 -10.32
CA LYS A 124 -12.80 16.32 -11.18
C LYS A 124 -11.51 16.22 -11.97
N LEU A 125 -10.94 15.03 -12.01
CA LEU A 125 -9.87 14.64 -12.91
C LEU A 125 -10.45 13.58 -13.86
N ASP A 126 -10.41 13.83 -15.17
CA ASP A 126 -11.00 12.94 -16.18
C ASP A 126 -12.46 12.55 -15.87
N GLY A 127 -13.25 13.55 -15.42
CA GLY A 127 -14.65 13.39 -15.03
C GLY A 127 -14.89 12.75 -13.66
N ARG A 128 -13.85 12.34 -12.92
CA ARG A 128 -13.94 11.61 -11.64
C ARG A 128 -13.52 12.47 -10.46
N SER A 129 -14.25 12.42 -9.34
CA SER A 129 -13.75 12.97 -8.08
C SER A 129 -12.57 12.15 -7.54
N ILE A 130 -11.92 12.64 -6.49
CA ILE A 130 -10.88 11.87 -5.80
C ILE A 130 -11.40 10.54 -5.24
N VAL A 131 -12.68 10.48 -4.83
CA VAL A 131 -13.30 9.23 -4.35
C VAL A 131 -13.55 8.27 -5.50
N ASP A 132 -14.11 8.77 -6.61
CA ASP A 132 -14.34 7.96 -7.81
C ASP A 132 -13.02 7.43 -8.38
N PHE A 133 -11.95 8.22 -8.29
CA PHE A 133 -10.61 7.81 -8.68
C PHE A 133 -10.07 6.71 -7.78
N LEU A 134 -10.21 6.85 -6.46
CA LEU A 134 -9.78 5.81 -5.50
C LEU A 134 -10.63 4.53 -5.61
N ALA A 135 -11.80 4.58 -6.24
CA ALA A 135 -12.61 3.40 -6.54
C ALA A 135 -12.13 2.63 -7.79
N LEU A 136 -11.22 3.19 -8.59
CA LEU A 136 -10.61 2.46 -9.71
C LEU A 136 -9.79 1.29 -9.19
N THR A 137 -9.79 0.20 -9.96
CA THR A 137 -8.85 -0.90 -9.75
C THR A 137 -7.41 -0.43 -10.03
N ILE A 138 -6.44 -1.11 -9.42
CA ILE A 138 -5.02 -0.86 -9.67
C ILE A 138 -4.70 -1.00 -11.16
N ALA A 139 -5.26 -2.02 -11.83
CA ALA A 139 -5.07 -2.24 -13.26
C ALA A 139 -5.62 -1.11 -14.13
N GLU A 140 -6.84 -0.63 -13.83
CA GLU A 140 -7.44 0.51 -14.54
C GLU A 140 -6.64 1.79 -14.36
N ALA A 141 -6.25 2.09 -13.11
CA ALA A 141 -5.48 3.29 -12.81
C ALA A 141 -4.08 3.25 -13.43
N ARG A 142 -3.40 2.09 -13.38
CA ARG A 142 -2.14 1.88 -14.08
C ARG A 142 -2.32 2.14 -15.57
N ALA A 143 -3.31 1.51 -16.21
CA ALA A 143 -3.51 1.63 -17.65
C ALA A 143 -3.83 3.06 -18.10
N GLY A 144 -4.68 3.76 -17.34
CA GLY A 144 -5.03 5.15 -17.63
C GLY A 144 -3.91 6.17 -17.40
N TYR A 145 -2.88 5.79 -16.64
CA TYR A 145 -1.76 6.65 -16.24
C TYR A 145 -0.40 6.02 -16.55
N ALA A 146 -0.32 5.21 -17.61
CA ALA A 146 0.89 4.48 -17.98
C ALA A 146 2.10 5.40 -18.21
N ASP A 147 1.87 6.59 -18.77
CA ASP A 147 2.94 7.57 -19.05
C ASP A 147 3.27 8.48 -17.86
N ASP A 148 2.55 8.36 -16.72
CA ASP A 148 2.86 9.12 -15.50
C ASP A 148 3.69 8.25 -14.54
N PRO A 149 5.01 8.45 -14.44
CA PRO A 149 5.88 7.62 -13.59
C PRO A 149 5.59 7.78 -12.09
N ARG A 150 4.77 8.77 -11.69
CA ARG A 150 4.34 8.94 -10.30
C ARG A 150 3.11 8.12 -9.97
N ILE A 151 2.45 7.53 -10.97
CA ILE A 151 1.25 6.73 -10.83
C ILE A 151 1.45 5.36 -11.52
N GLY A 152 1.62 5.33 -12.84
CA GLY A 152 1.79 4.11 -13.63
C GLY A 152 2.92 3.20 -13.11
N ASP A 153 4.16 3.69 -13.10
CA ASP A 153 5.33 2.94 -12.60
C ASP A 153 5.17 2.48 -11.15
N ARG A 154 4.45 3.27 -10.33
CA ARG A 154 4.21 2.96 -8.91
C ARG A 154 3.17 1.87 -8.71
N LEU A 155 2.24 1.71 -9.65
CA LEU A 155 1.19 0.71 -9.62
C LEU A 155 1.56 -0.58 -10.36
N GLU A 156 2.48 -0.52 -11.32
CA GLU A 156 2.94 -1.66 -12.11
C GLU A 156 3.34 -2.89 -11.29
N PRO A 157 4.15 -2.79 -10.20
CA PRO A 157 4.53 -3.95 -9.40
C PRO A 157 3.32 -4.69 -8.81
N PHE A 158 2.28 -3.96 -8.44
CA PHE A 158 1.05 -4.52 -7.87
C PHE A 158 0.22 -5.27 -8.90
N VAL A 159 0.24 -4.81 -10.17
CA VAL A 159 -0.38 -5.57 -11.27
C VAL A 159 0.39 -6.87 -11.51
N ARG A 160 1.72 -6.81 -11.52
CA ARG A 160 2.60 -7.98 -11.78
C ARG A 160 2.45 -9.06 -10.73
N VAL A 161 2.27 -8.69 -9.47
CA VAL A 161 2.03 -9.64 -8.36
C VAL A 161 0.56 -10.09 -8.27
N GLY A 162 -0.28 -9.79 -9.25
CA GLY A 162 -1.66 -10.28 -9.33
C GLY A 162 -2.70 -9.48 -8.54
N LEU A 163 -2.35 -8.29 -8.02
CA LEU A 163 -3.27 -7.43 -7.25
C LEU A 163 -4.02 -6.41 -8.11
N GLY A 164 -3.97 -6.53 -9.43
CA GLY A 164 -4.59 -5.59 -10.37
C GLY A 164 -6.09 -5.36 -10.14
N TYR A 165 -6.81 -6.32 -9.56
CA TYR A 165 -8.24 -6.25 -9.27
C TYR A 165 -8.60 -5.44 -8.02
N LEU A 166 -7.65 -5.20 -7.11
CA LEU A 166 -7.90 -4.40 -5.91
C LEU A 166 -8.17 -2.95 -6.30
N THR A 167 -9.06 -2.28 -5.56
CA THR A 167 -9.26 -0.84 -5.74
C THR A 167 -8.18 -0.03 -5.01
N LEU A 168 -7.83 1.13 -5.57
CA LEU A 168 -6.80 2.02 -5.00
C LEU A 168 -7.09 2.44 -3.56
N GLY A 169 -8.36 2.65 -3.24
CA GLY A 169 -8.87 3.09 -1.95
C GLY A 169 -9.17 1.98 -0.95
N GLN A 170 -9.09 0.70 -1.35
CA GLN A 170 -9.46 -0.44 -0.50
C GLN A 170 -8.65 -0.43 0.81
N PRO A 171 -9.30 -0.44 1.99
CA PRO A 171 -8.58 -0.49 3.25
C PRO A 171 -7.74 -1.76 3.35
N LEU A 172 -6.45 -1.66 3.71
CA LEU A 172 -5.59 -2.84 3.79
C LEU A 172 -6.04 -3.85 4.85
N SER A 173 -6.81 -3.41 5.85
CA SER A 173 -7.39 -4.28 6.87
C SER A 173 -8.42 -5.28 6.32
N THR A 174 -8.92 -5.08 5.10
CA THR A 174 -9.85 -6.03 4.45
C THR A 174 -9.15 -7.05 3.56
N LEU A 175 -7.83 -6.95 3.38
CA LEU A 175 -7.06 -7.88 2.56
C LEU A 175 -6.91 -9.23 3.25
N SER A 176 -7.07 -10.29 2.48
CA SER A 176 -6.72 -11.66 2.84
C SER A 176 -5.21 -11.81 3.11
N GLY A 177 -4.83 -12.92 3.74
CA GLY A 177 -3.41 -13.24 3.98
C GLY A 177 -2.58 -13.25 2.68
N GLY A 178 -3.09 -13.90 1.64
CA GLY A 178 -2.41 -13.97 0.33
C GLY A 178 -2.36 -12.62 -0.40
N GLU A 179 -3.36 -11.75 -0.24
CA GLU A 179 -3.28 -10.37 -0.75
C GLU A 179 -2.24 -9.53 -0.01
N ASN A 180 -2.15 -9.64 1.32
CA ASN A 180 -1.13 -8.95 2.10
C ASN A 180 0.28 -9.43 1.73
N GLN A 181 0.44 -10.73 1.52
CA GLN A 181 1.71 -11.30 1.06
C GLN A 181 2.12 -10.72 -0.29
N ARG A 182 1.21 -10.74 -1.28
CA ARG A 182 1.44 -10.16 -2.61
C ARG A 182 1.67 -8.65 -2.56
N LEU A 183 1.03 -7.94 -1.64
CA LEU A 183 1.24 -6.51 -1.43
C LEU A 183 2.68 -6.22 -0.99
N ARG A 184 3.21 -7.00 -0.04
CA ARG A 184 4.61 -6.88 0.41
C ARG A 184 5.60 -7.18 -0.72
N LEU A 185 5.30 -8.17 -1.56
CA LEU A 185 6.10 -8.48 -2.75
C LEU A 185 6.09 -7.32 -3.77
N GLY A 186 4.92 -6.75 -4.05
CA GLY A 186 4.79 -5.57 -4.92
C GLY A 186 5.58 -4.37 -4.42
N LEU A 187 5.60 -4.14 -3.10
CA LEU A 187 6.42 -3.09 -2.49
C LEU A 187 7.92 -3.34 -2.68
N ALA A 188 8.38 -4.57 -2.47
CA ALA A 188 9.79 -4.94 -2.66
C ALA A 188 10.25 -4.74 -4.11
N LEU A 189 9.38 -5.02 -5.08
CA LEU A 189 9.66 -4.90 -6.52
C LEU A 189 9.55 -3.46 -7.06
N GLY A 190 8.85 -2.57 -6.36
CA GLY A 190 8.61 -1.18 -6.82
C GLY A 190 9.82 -0.24 -6.70
N GLU A 191 10.92 -0.71 -6.13
CA GLU A 191 12.14 0.07 -6.00
C GLU A 191 13.14 -0.18 -7.13
N ARG A 192 13.79 0.89 -7.60
CA ARG A 192 14.66 0.85 -8.80
C ARG A 192 15.90 -0.05 -8.66
N SER A 193 16.28 -0.40 -7.44
CA SER A 193 17.38 -1.32 -7.15
C SER A 193 16.97 -2.21 -5.99
N ALA A 194 17.16 -3.52 -6.14
CA ALA A 194 17.02 -4.47 -5.05
C ALA A 194 18.37 -4.83 -4.40
N ALA A 195 19.47 -4.21 -4.85
CA ALA A 195 20.79 -4.45 -4.32
C ALA A 195 20.84 -4.21 -2.80
N GLY A 196 21.24 -5.24 -2.06
CA GLY A 196 21.29 -5.21 -0.60
C GLY A 196 19.94 -5.41 0.10
N LYS A 197 18.86 -5.72 -0.62
CA LYS A 197 17.60 -6.18 -0.03
C LYS A 197 17.64 -7.68 0.22
N LEU A 198 17.23 -8.10 1.40
CA LEU A 198 17.00 -9.51 1.75
C LEU A 198 15.50 -9.74 1.97
N LEU A 199 14.88 -10.48 1.06
CA LEU A 199 13.51 -10.95 1.20
C LEU A 199 13.52 -12.27 1.97
N VAL A 200 12.89 -12.30 3.14
CA VAL A 200 12.75 -13.49 3.98
C VAL A 200 11.33 -13.99 3.90
N LEU A 201 11.13 -15.20 3.38
CA LEU A 201 9.80 -15.80 3.19
C LEU A 201 9.57 -16.90 4.23
N ASP A 202 8.40 -16.86 4.88
CA ASP A 202 7.98 -17.87 5.83
C ASP A 202 6.76 -18.61 5.25
N GLU A 203 7.00 -19.81 4.72
CA GLU A 203 6.01 -20.64 4.01
C GLU A 203 5.19 -19.88 2.94
N PRO A 204 5.83 -19.29 1.93
CA PRO A 204 5.17 -18.33 1.04
C PRO A 204 4.12 -18.95 0.10
N THR A 205 4.01 -20.28 0.05
CA THR A 205 3.01 -20.98 -0.75
C THR A 205 1.78 -21.39 0.06
N THR A 206 1.82 -21.27 1.39
CA THR A 206 0.72 -21.72 2.26
C THR A 206 -0.54 -20.90 2.00
N GLY A 207 -1.59 -21.57 1.53
CA GLY A 207 -2.88 -20.93 1.21
C GLY A 207 -2.93 -20.20 -0.13
N LEU A 208 -1.87 -20.26 -0.96
CA LEU A 208 -1.91 -19.74 -2.32
C LEU A 208 -2.62 -20.71 -3.27
N HIS A 209 -3.41 -20.15 -4.19
CA HIS A 209 -3.93 -20.90 -5.33
C HIS A 209 -2.75 -21.28 -6.26
N PRO A 210 -2.77 -22.45 -6.95
CA PRO A 210 -1.67 -22.85 -7.83
C PRO A 210 -1.25 -21.79 -8.85
N ALA A 211 -2.21 -21.07 -9.43
CA ALA A 211 -1.92 -19.98 -10.37
C ALA A 211 -1.17 -18.78 -9.73
N ASP A 212 -1.29 -18.57 -8.41
CA ASP A 212 -0.58 -17.52 -7.70
C ASP A 212 0.87 -17.94 -7.35
N VAL A 213 1.18 -19.24 -7.40
CA VAL A 213 2.55 -19.75 -7.15
C VAL A 213 3.48 -19.34 -8.29
N ASP A 214 3.02 -19.44 -9.54
CA ASP A 214 3.81 -19.01 -10.70
C ASP A 214 4.10 -17.50 -10.66
N VAL A 215 3.11 -16.70 -10.23
CA VAL A 215 3.27 -15.25 -10.02
C VAL A 215 4.31 -14.98 -8.93
N LEU A 216 4.23 -15.68 -7.80
CA LEU A 216 5.21 -15.59 -6.72
C LEU A 216 6.62 -15.90 -7.23
N ILE A 217 6.81 -17.02 -7.93
CA ILE A 217 8.12 -17.43 -8.46
C ILE A 217 8.69 -16.37 -9.40
N SER A 218 7.89 -15.88 -10.36
CA SER A 218 8.32 -14.83 -11.28
C SER A 218 8.72 -13.55 -10.55
N CYS A 219 8.03 -13.19 -9.46
CA CYS A 219 8.39 -12.05 -8.63
C CYS A 219 9.75 -12.25 -7.92
N LEU A 220 10.01 -13.45 -7.40
CA LEU A 220 11.28 -13.77 -6.74
C LEU A 220 12.45 -13.73 -7.73
N GLU A 221 12.26 -14.27 -8.94
CA GLU A 221 13.26 -14.22 -10.01
C GLU A 221 13.63 -12.78 -10.38
N GLN A 222 12.64 -11.90 -10.54
CA GLN A 222 12.88 -10.48 -10.84
C GLN A 222 13.62 -9.76 -9.71
N LEU A 223 13.33 -10.10 -8.44
CA LEU A 223 14.04 -9.54 -7.30
C LEU A 223 15.52 -9.96 -7.33
N LEU A 224 15.80 -11.23 -7.65
CA LEU A 224 17.16 -11.75 -7.80
C LEU A 224 17.89 -11.06 -8.97
N GLU A 225 17.23 -10.90 -10.12
CA GLU A 225 17.77 -10.17 -11.28
C GLU A 225 18.09 -8.71 -10.96
N ALA A 226 17.31 -8.07 -10.08
CA ALA A 226 17.54 -6.70 -9.61
C ALA A 226 18.62 -6.60 -8.51
N GLY A 227 19.33 -7.69 -8.19
CA GLY A 227 20.43 -7.75 -7.23
C GLY A 227 19.99 -7.99 -5.78
N GLY A 228 18.73 -8.32 -5.54
CA GLY A 228 18.22 -8.72 -4.24
C GLY A 228 18.62 -10.15 -3.87
N SER A 229 18.40 -10.50 -2.60
CA SER A 229 18.60 -11.84 -2.07
C SER A 229 17.27 -12.38 -1.54
N VAL A 230 17.03 -13.68 -1.72
CA VAL A 230 15.82 -14.38 -1.30
C VAL A 230 16.22 -15.51 -0.34
N LEU A 231 15.51 -15.64 0.78
CA LEU A 231 15.76 -16.64 1.81
C LEU A 231 14.47 -17.24 2.35
#